data_AF-Q8SRI5-F1
#
_entry.id   AF-Q8SRI5-F1
#
_cell.length_a   1.000
_cell.length_b   1.000
_cell.length_c   1.000
_cell.angle_alpha   90.00
_cell.angle_beta   90.00
_cell.angle_gamma   90.00
#
_symmetry.space_group_name_H-M   'P 1'
#
loop_
_entity.id
_entity.type
_entity.pdbx_description
1 polymer ?
#
loop_
_entity_poly.entity_id
_entity_poly.type
_entity_poly.pdbx_seq_one_letter_code
_entity_poly.pdbx_strand_id
1 'polypeptide(L)'
;MRSMKEQWDSFETENLTKETTKDLLRLCGFVPRERDIAVPRTFDEFEQLASSTAPPMPKDEMRKMISMFNHGTHMTKRDLGRYLMMGDKLSEEEAAEFFKSCPFDRNGEITIDELLDFLYDSQ
;
A
#
# COMPACT_ATOMS: atom_id res chain seq x y z
N MET A 1 -9.97 -1.65 10.99
CA MET A 1 -9.18 -2.59 10.16
C MET A 1 -9.46 -4.02 10.62
N ARG A 2 -9.53 -5.00 9.71
CA ARG A 2 -9.59 -6.44 10.09
C ARG A 2 -8.25 -6.85 10.68
N SER A 3 -8.25 -7.74 11.66
CA SER A 3 -7.04 -8.35 12.21
C SER A 3 -6.33 -9.21 11.16
N MET A 4 -5.04 -9.47 11.38
CA MET A 4 -4.25 -10.34 10.49
C MET A 4 -4.88 -11.73 10.31
N LYS A 5 -5.48 -12.26 11.38
CA LYS A 5 -6.17 -13.55 11.35
C LYS A 5 -7.44 -13.51 10.52
N GLU A 6 -8.25 -12.45 10.66
CA GLU A 6 -9.45 -12.26 9.83
C GLU A 6 -9.10 -12.06 8.35
N GLN A 7 -7.98 -11.39 8.04
CA GLN A 7 -7.49 -11.26 6.66
C GLN A 7 -7.11 -12.63 6.11
N TRP A 8 -6.29 -13.41 6.84
CA TRP A 8 -5.92 -14.78 6.48
C TRP A 8 -7.14 -15.66 6.22
N ASP A 9 -8.10 -15.69 7.13
CA ASP A 9 -9.29 -16.54 7.04
C ASP A 9 -10.22 -16.16 5.87
N SER A 10 -10.18 -14.89 5.44
CA SER A 10 -10.96 -14.40 4.29
C SER A 10 -10.23 -14.50 2.95
N PHE A 11 -8.94 -14.83 2.96
CA PHE A 11 -8.10 -14.92 1.77
C PHE A 11 -8.11 -16.37 1.24
N GLU A 12 -7.92 -16.56 -0.06
CA GLU A 12 -7.87 -17.90 -0.67
C GLU A 12 -6.52 -18.57 -0.36
N THR A 13 -6.36 -19.08 0.87
CA THR A 13 -5.06 -19.57 1.36
C THR A 13 -4.72 -21.00 0.92
N GLU A 14 -5.67 -21.75 0.35
CA GLU A 14 -5.46 -23.14 -0.07
C GLU A 14 -4.47 -23.26 -1.25
N ASN A 15 -4.36 -22.20 -2.07
CA ASN A 15 -3.53 -22.16 -3.26
C ASN A 15 -2.57 -20.96 -3.26
N LEU A 16 -1.98 -20.65 -2.10
CA LEU A 16 -1.03 -19.54 -2.02
C LEU A 16 0.15 -19.74 -2.98
N THR A 17 0.46 -18.68 -3.70
CA THR A 17 1.69 -18.53 -4.47
C THR A 17 2.56 -17.50 -3.77
N LYS A 18 3.82 -17.35 -4.22
CA LYS A 18 4.70 -16.29 -3.72
C LYS A 18 4.10 -14.90 -3.94
N GLU A 19 3.39 -14.71 -5.04
CA GLU A 19 2.75 -13.44 -5.37
C GLU A 19 1.55 -13.17 -4.46
N THR A 20 0.62 -14.13 -4.35
CA THR A 20 -0.57 -13.96 -3.50
C THR A 20 -0.22 -13.90 -2.02
N THR A 21 0.88 -14.52 -1.59
CA THR A 21 1.43 -14.35 -0.24
C THR A 21 1.92 -12.92 -0.02
N LYS A 22 2.61 -12.31 -1.00
CA LYS A 22 3.01 -10.89 -0.91
C LYS A 22 1.79 -9.97 -0.84
N ASP A 23 0.73 -10.28 -1.58
CA ASP A 23 -0.50 -9.49 -1.56
C ASP A 23 -1.23 -9.61 -0.22
N LEU A 24 -1.30 -10.81 0.37
CA LEU A 24 -1.82 -10.99 1.71
C LEU A 24 -1.00 -10.25 2.78
N LEU A 25 0.34 -10.25 2.67
CA LEU A 25 1.20 -9.43 3.53
C LEU A 25 0.86 -7.93 3.39
N ARG A 26 0.64 -7.42 2.18
CA ARG A 26 0.23 -6.03 1.92
C ARG A 26 -1.14 -5.71 2.52
N LEU A 27 -2.12 -6.62 2.40
CA LEU A 27 -3.44 -6.48 3.02
C LEU A 27 -3.37 -6.41 4.55
N CYS A 28 -2.35 -7.02 5.15
CA CYS A 28 -2.05 -6.97 6.57
C CYS A 28 -1.15 -5.78 6.96
N GLY A 29 -0.83 -4.86 6.04
CA GLY A 29 -0.05 -3.65 6.30
C GLY A 29 1.47 -3.82 6.21
N PHE A 30 1.96 -4.97 5.75
CA PHE A 30 3.41 -5.21 5.59
C PHE A 30 3.90 -4.87 4.18
N VAL A 31 5.17 -4.52 4.05
CA VAL A 31 5.81 -4.17 2.77
C VAL A 31 6.85 -5.24 2.41
N PRO A 32 6.43 -6.39 1.84
CA PRO A 32 7.36 -7.44 1.46
C PRO A 32 8.31 -6.93 0.37
N ARG A 33 9.60 -7.26 0.51
CA ARG A 33 10.58 -6.99 -0.54
C ARG A 33 10.28 -7.85 -1.76
N GLU A 34 10.72 -7.40 -2.94
CA GLU A 34 10.56 -8.18 -4.17
C GLU A 34 11.43 -9.45 -4.27
N ARG A 35 12.12 -9.82 -3.19
CA ARG A 35 12.89 -11.06 -3.09
C ARG A 35 11.98 -12.27 -2.98
N ASP A 36 12.62 -13.43 -3.08
CA ASP A 36 11.96 -14.71 -2.85
C ASP A 36 11.44 -14.81 -1.42
N ILE A 37 10.18 -15.19 -1.25
CA ILE A 37 9.55 -15.40 0.06
C ILE A 37 9.08 -16.85 0.19
N ALA A 38 9.02 -17.35 1.42
CA ALA A 38 8.38 -18.61 1.71
C ALA A 38 6.86 -18.50 1.48
N VAL A 39 6.25 -19.59 1.01
CA VAL A 39 4.80 -19.69 0.88
C VAL A 39 4.28 -20.44 2.12
N PRO A 40 3.59 -19.76 3.05
CA PRO A 40 3.11 -20.38 4.28
C PRO A 40 1.91 -21.29 3.98
N ARG A 41 1.82 -22.41 4.71
CA ARG A 41 0.72 -23.37 4.64
C ARG A 41 -0.25 -23.23 5.82
N THR A 42 0.17 -22.54 6.87
CA THR A 42 -0.62 -22.31 8.08
C THR A 42 -0.57 -20.83 8.47
N PHE A 43 -1.52 -20.42 9.30
CA PHE A 43 -1.52 -19.08 9.85
C PHE A 43 -0.26 -18.79 10.67
N ASP A 44 0.22 -19.75 11.46
CA ASP A 44 1.43 -19.59 12.29
C ASP A 44 2.68 -19.36 11.42
N GLU A 45 2.81 -20.08 10.30
CA GLU A 45 3.89 -19.84 9.34
C GLU A 45 3.78 -18.44 8.70
N PHE A 46 2.55 -17.99 8.42
CA PHE A 46 2.31 -16.65 7.89
C PHE A 46 2.61 -15.55 8.92
N GLU A 47 2.24 -15.74 10.19
CA GLU A 47 2.52 -14.79 11.27
C GLU A 47 4.03 -14.65 11.50
N GLN A 48 4.78 -15.75 11.43
CA GLN A 48 6.25 -15.72 11.48
C GLN A 48 6.84 -14.97 10.28
N LEU A 49 6.33 -15.22 9.07
CA LEU A 49 6.75 -14.50 7.87
C LEU A 49 6.46 -12.99 7.99
N ALA A 50 5.26 -12.62 8.43
CA ALA A 50 4.85 -11.24 8.65
C ALA A 50 5.76 -10.54 9.67
N SER A 51 6.05 -11.20 10.79
CA SER A 51 6.95 -10.68 11.84
C SER A 51 8.39 -10.49 11.37
N SER A 52 8.82 -11.26 10.37
CA SER A 52 10.14 -11.11 9.72
C SER A 52 10.17 -10.08 8.60
N THR A 53 8.99 -9.61 8.17
CA THR A 53 8.85 -8.62 7.09
C THR A 53 9.08 -7.22 7.67
N ALA A 54 9.73 -6.36 6.89
CA ALA A 54 9.96 -4.98 7.32
C ALA A 54 8.61 -4.29 7.60
N PRO A 55 8.52 -3.50 8.68
CA PRO A 55 7.32 -2.72 8.95
C PRO A 55 7.09 -1.71 7.81
N PRO A 56 5.86 -1.21 7.66
CA PRO A 56 5.58 -0.13 6.73
C PRO A 56 6.47 1.08 7.04
N MET A 57 6.85 1.78 5.99
CA MET A 57 7.68 2.96 6.08
C MET A 57 6.99 4.02 6.96
N PRO A 58 7.67 4.61 7.96
CA PRO A 58 7.08 5.67 8.77
C PRO A 58 6.62 6.85 7.92
N LYS A 59 5.51 7.49 8.30
CA LYS A 59 4.90 8.64 7.61
C LYS A 59 5.91 9.76 7.32
N ASP A 60 6.74 10.11 8.29
CA ASP A 60 7.79 11.13 8.13
C ASP A 60 8.88 10.74 7.13
N GLU A 61 9.19 9.46 7.00
CA GLU A 61 10.15 8.97 6.01
C GLU A 61 9.53 9.00 4.61
N MET A 62 8.27 8.59 4.47
CA MET A 62 7.53 8.70 3.21
C MET A 62 7.42 10.15 2.75
N ARG A 63 7.14 11.09 3.67
CA ARG A 63 7.14 12.54 3.39
C ARG A 63 8.46 13.00 2.77
N LYS A 64 9.58 12.58 3.36
CA LYS A 64 10.91 12.92 2.84
C LYS A 64 11.11 12.36 1.43
N MET A 65 10.71 11.11 1.18
CA MET A 65 10.86 10.50 -0.14
C MET A 65 10.02 11.20 -1.20
N ILE A 66 8.74 11.48 -0.93
CA ILE A 66 7.87 12.20 -1.87
C ILE A 66 8.46 13.58 -2.17
N SER A 67 8.96 14.28 -1.14
CA SER A 67 9.57 15.62 -1.30
C SER A 67 10.87 15.62 -2.12
N MET A 68 11.55 14.48 -2.28
CA MET A 68 12.73 14.38 -3.16
C MET A 68 12.35 14.43 -4.65
N PHE A 69 11.16 13.96 -5.00
CA PHE A 69 10.69 13.89 -6.39
C PHE A 69 9.65 14.97 -6.72
N ASN A 70 8.88 15.42 -5.72
CA ASN A 70 7.97 16.55 -5.83
C ASN A 70 8.61 17.81 -5.23
N HIS A 71 9.03 18.74 -6.08
CA HIS A 71 9.61 20.01 -5.65
C HIS A 71 8.57 21.04 -5.16
N GLY A 72 7.27 20.72 -5.30
CA GLY A 72 6.16 21.50 -4.75
C GLY A 72 5.64 20.95 -3.43
N THR A 73 4.76 21.71 -2.77
CA THR A 73 4.00 21.26 -1.61
C THR A 73 2.69 20.56 -1.98
N HIS A 74 2.25 20.75 -3.23
CA HIS A 74 0.99 20.23 -3.77
C HIS A 74 1.28 19.24 -4.91
N MET A 75 0.33 18.35 -5.15
CA MET A 75 0.32 17.40 -6.25
C MET A 75 -1.00 17.47 -6.98
N THR A 76 -0.97 17.50 -8.32
CA THR A 76 -2.19 17.35 -9.11
C THR A 76 -2.57 15.87 -9.21
N LYS A 77 -3.83 15.57 -9.55
CA LYS A 77 -4.28 14.21 -9.90
C LYS A 77 -3.38 13.54 -10.97
N ARG A 78 -2.87 14.33 -11.92
CA ARG A 78 -1.97 13.83 -12.99
C ARG A 78 -0.58 13.47 -12.45
N ASP A 79 -0.08 14.18 -11.45
CA ASP A 79 1.22 13.88 -10.84
C ASP A 79 1.12 12.63 -9.97
N LEU A 80 0.08 12.54 -9.13
CA LEU A 80 -0.21 11.34 -8.34
C LEU A 80 -0.41 10.11 -9.23
N GLY A 81 -1.14 10.26 -10.34
CA GLY A 81 -1.31 9.17 -11.31
C GLY A 81 -0.02 8.72 -11.96
N ARG A 82 0.92 9.61 -12.24
CA ARG A 82 2.23 9.19 -12.74
C ARG A 82 2.96 8.29 -11.75
N TYR A 83 2.90 8.58 -10.45
CA TYR A 83 3.54 7.74 -9.44
C TYR A 83 2.82 6.41 -9.19
N LEU A 84 1.48 6.41 -9.17
CA LEU A 84 0.70 5.18 -8.99
C LEU A 84 0.85 4.21 -10.17
N MET A 85 0.88 4.74 -11.39
CA MET A 85 1.03 3.95 -12.61
C MET A 85 2.47 3.49 -12.87
N MET A 86 3.45 3.89 -12.06
CA MET A 86 4.79 3.28 -12.08
C MET A 86 4.79 1.86 -11.50
N GLY A 87 3.74 1.48 -10.77
CA GLY A 87 3.53 0.11 -10.30
C GLY A 87 2.54 -0.65 -11.20
N ASP A 88 2.80 -1.94 -11.41
CA ASP A 88 1.97 -2.80 -12.29
C ASP A 88 0.69 -3.33 -11.62
N LYS A 89 0.26 -2.76 -10.48
CA LYS A 89 -0.74 -3.39 -9.58
C LYS A 89 -2.11 -2.74 -9.51
N LEU A 90 -2.34 -1.61 -10.19
CA LEU A 90 -3.66 -0.97 -10.22
C LEU A 90 -4.19 -0.93 -11.65
N SER A 91 -5.38 -1.48 -11.86
CA SER A 91 -6.15 -1.25 -13.08
C SER A 91 -6.58 0.22 -13.18
N GLU A 92 -6.98 0.66 -14.39
CA GLU A 92 -7.50 2.01 -14.60
C GLU A 92 -8.76 2.29 -13.75
N GLU A 93 -9.60 1.28 -13.54
CA GLU A 93 -10.81 1.37 -12.72
C GLU A 93 -10.47 1.55 -11.23
N GLU A 94 -9.55 0.74 -10.69
CA GLU A 94 -9.10 0.86 -9.31
C GLU A 94 -8.40 2.20 -9.05
N ALA A 95 -7.59 2.67 -10.01
CA ALA A 95 -6.98 3.98 -9.95
C ALA A 95 -8.05 5.09 -9.96
N ALA A 96 -9.07 4.97 -10.81
CA ALA A 96 -10.17 5.93 -10.87
C ALA A 96 -10.95 6.02 -9.55
N GLU A 97 -11.25 4.88 -8.92
CA GLU A 97 -11.90 4.83 -7.60
C GLU A 97 -10.99 5.42 -6.51
N PHE A 98 -9.70 5.07 -6.50
CA PHE A 98 -8.73 5.67 -5.58
C PHE A 98 -8.72 7.20 -5.69
N PHE A 99 -8.72 7.75 -6.92
CA PHE A 99 -8.75 9.20 -7.11
C PHE A 99 -10.07 9.86 -6.69
N LYS A 100 -11.20 9.14 -6.68
CA LYS A 100 -12.47 9.68 -6.17
C LYS A 100 -12.44 9.84 -4.66
N SER A 101 -11.72 8.96 -3.96
CA SER A 101 -11.58 9.01 -2.50
C SER A 101 -10.49 9.96 -2.01
N CYS A 102 -9.54 10.33 -2.86
CA CYS A 102 -8.48 11.28 -2.50
C CYS A 102 -9.06 12.68 -2.19
N PRO A 103 -8.59 13.35 -1.12
CA PRO A 103 -9.09 14.65 -0.71
C PRO A 103 -8.52 15.80 -1.55
N PHE A 104 -8.81 15.79 -2.85
CA PHE A 104 -8.44 16.91 -3.72
C PHE A 104 -9.25 18.17 -3.40
N ASP A 105 -8.59 19.33 -3.47
CA ASP A 105 -9.20 20.63 -3.33
C ASP A 105 -10.03 21.02 -4.57
N ARG A 106 -10.57 22.25 -4.58
CA ARG A 106 -11.37 22.78 -5.71
C ARG A 106 -10.57 22.97 -7.00
N ASN A 107 -9.23 22.98 -6.93
CA ASN A 107 -8.34 23.11 -8.06
C ASN A 107 -7.87 21.73 -8.58
N GLY A 108 -8.25 20.64 -7.91
CA GLY A 108 -7.80 19.29 -8.25
C GLY A 108 -6.40 18.97 -7.73
N GLU A 109 -5.97 19.66 -6.68
CA GLU A 109 -4.68 19.52 -6.03
C GLU A 109 -4.83 18.94 -4.63
N ILE A 110 -3.79 18.27 -4.14
CA ILE A 110 -3.70 17.75 -2.77
C ILE A 110 -2.31 18.08 -2.22
N THR A 111 -2.21 18.51 -0.97
CA THR A 111 -0.90 18.68 -0.33
C THR A 111 -0.26 17.32 -0.03
N ILE A 112 1.07 17.27 0.07
CA ILE A 112 1.77 16.04 0.49
C ILE A 112 1.26 15.58 1.87
N ASP A 113 0.98 16.51 2.77
CA ASP A 113 0.50 16.20 4.12
C ASP A 113 -0.91 15.60 4.10
N GLU A 114 -1.86 16.20 3.36
CA GLU A 114 -3.21 15.65 3.20
C GLU A 114 -3.20 14.26 2.55
N LEU A 115 -2.31 14.04 1.57
CA LEU A 115 -2.14 12.72 0.95
C LEU A 115 -1.64 11.69 1.96
N LEU A 116 -0.64 12.04 2.77
CA LEU A 116 -0.07 11.13 3.77
C LEU A 116 -1.02 10.89 4.93
N ASP A 117 -1.74 11.90 5.39
CA ASP A 117 -2.83 11.76 6.36
C ASP A 117 -3.87 10.80 5.81
N PHE A 118 -4.32 10.99 4.56
CA PHE A 118 -5.25 10.07 3.92
C PHE A 118 -4.74 8.63 3.85
N LEU A 119 -3.45 8.40 3.51
CA LEU A 119 -2.88 7.06 3.34
C LEU A 119 -2.54 6.34 4.66
N TYR A 120 -2.17 7.08 5.71
CA TYR A 120 -1.71 6.52 6.98
C TYR A 120 -2.78 6.54 8.06
N ASP A 121 -3.66 7.54 8.07
CA ASP A 121 -4.68 7.68 9.10
C ASP A 121 -5.95 6.86 8.76
N SER A 122 -5.97 6.24 7.57
CA SER A 122 -6.96 5.23 7.18
C SER A 122 -6.56 3.79 7.57
N GLN A 123 -5.43 3.60 8.25
CA GLN A 123 -4.97 2.30 8.78
C GLN A 123 -5.41 2.04 10.23
#